data_AF-R7HR42-F1
#
_entry.id   AF-R7HR42-F1
#
_cell.length_a   1.000
_cell.length_b   1.000
_cell.length_c   1.000
_cell.angle_alpha   90.00
_cell.angle_beta   90.00
_cell.angle_gamma   90.00
#
_symmetry.space_group_name_H-M   'P 1'
#
loop_
_entity.id
_entity.type
_entity.pdbx_description
1 polymer ?
#
loop_
_entity_poly.entity_id
_entity_poly.type
_entity_poly.pdbx_seq_one_letter_code
_entity_poly.pdbx_strand_id
1 'polypeptide(L)'
;MAFTIFLGILGALLLISAIGKIASKGTPGKRTLGIILGFTAVACFTLAKTNYDECHALSASSASLPIPEEEMLSQLKKAPTIETCQDFINTYPESRHRKDVLNIYESLAAERSLKELNMFVETYHIGWTRLQSKCDSLYSIAAKENTVDSWQKYYDTVPSGYKADAQEKIEELKHYEGWETEPIAWRNAVRTGNYEKYLDLYPNGRHRNEAKTRRDVNEAFTTTHFDLDKWLKSDDNDGINSKIIITNRAECGITVKFSGPSTKKVKIPANQTTTTTIKNGAYRIVAEADKEFVIPYTLEQSFDGIYPVILYIKWIHTTTWQHSRTHN
;
A
#
# COMPACT_ATOMS: atom_id res chain seq x y z
N MET A 1 3.20 34.03 56.43
CA MET A 1 1.82 34.57 56.28
C MET A 1 0.70 33.55 56.48
N ALA A 2 0.95 32.23 56.49
CA ALA A 2 -0.11 31.24 56.75
C ALA A 2 -0.57 31.17 58.23
N PHE A 3 0.32 31.50 59.19
CA PHE A 3 0.04 31.38 60.62
C PHE A 3 -0.91 32.47 61.17
N THR A 4 -0.88 33.68 60.58
CA THR A 4 -1.73 34.81 60.97
C THR A 4 -3.17 34.68 60.44
N ILE A 5 -3.35 34.03 59.29
CA ILE A 5 -4.67 33.77 58.69
C ILE A 5 -5.42 32.68 59.47
N PHE A 6 -4.70 31.64 59.93
CA PHE A 6 -5.28 30.57 60.75
C PHE A 6 -5.78 31.06 62.12
N LEU A 7 -5.07 32.00 62.76
CA LEU A 7 -5.52 32.63 64.01
C LEU A 7 -6.77 33.51 63.82
N GLY A 8 -6.88 34.20 62.68
CA GLY A 8 -8.05 35.05 62.37
C GLY A 8 -9.34 34.25 62.17
N ILE A 9 -9.26 33.11 61.46
CA ILE A 9 -10.41 32.23 61.19
C ILE A 9 -10.83 31.47 62.45
N LEU A 10 -9.86 31.03 63.28
CA LEU A 10 -10.15 30.38 64.56
C LEU A 10 -10.78 31.36 65.57
N GLY A 11 -10.34 32.63 65.57
CA GLY A 11 -10.93 33.70 66.37
C GLY A 11 -12.37 34.04 65.99
N ALA A 12 -12.69 34.05 64.69
CA ALA A 12 -14.05 34.28 64.18
C ALA A 12 -15.00 33.11 64.50
N LEU A 13 -14.53 31.86 64.40
CA LEU A 13 -15.31 30.67 64.76
C LEU A 13 -15.59 30.57 66.26
N LEU A 14 -14.65 31.00 67.11
CA LEU A 14 -14.87 31.08 68.56
C LEU A 14 -15.85 32.18 68.96
N LEU A 15 -15.90 33.30 68.22
CA LEU A 15 -16.89 34.37 68.45
C LEU A 15 -18.31 33.93 68.08
N ILE A 16 -18.47 33.17 66.99
CA ILE A 16 -19.77 32.61 66.56
C ILE A 16 -20.26 31.55 67.56
N SER A 17 -19.36 30.72 68.09
CA SER A 17 -19.64 29.73 69.16
C SER A 17 -20.09 30.39 70.47
N ALA A 18 -19.44 31.50 70.87
CA ALA A 18 -19.80 32.24 72.09
C ALA A 18 -21.18 32.92 71.99
N ILE A 19 -21.55 33.45 70.82
CA ILE A 19 -22.83 34.14 70.61
C ILE A 19 -24.00 33.14 70.48
N GLY A 20 -23.76 31.95 69.93
CA GLY A 20 -24.74 30.85 69.90
C GLY A 20 -25.16 30.37 71.30
N LYS A 21 -24.29 30.47 72.30
CA LYS A 21 -24.59 30.12 73.71
C LYS A 21 -25.47 31.16 74.42
N ILE A 22 -25.42 32.44 74.00
CA ILE A 22 -26.18 33.54 74.62
C ILE A 22 -27.64 33.58 74.13
N ALA A 23 -27.94 33.00 72.97
CA ALA A 23 -29.30 32.97 72.39
C ALA A 23 -30.29 31.97 73.06
N SER A 24 -29.86 31.24 74.10
CA SER A 24 -30.69 30.23 74.79
C SER A 24 -31.55 30.74 75.95
N LYS A 25 -31.48 32.04 76.30
CA LYS A 25 -32.34 32.64 77.34
C LYS A 25 -33.30 33.64 76.70
N GLY A 26 -34.58 33.29 76.71
CA GLY A 26 -35.63 33.93 75.92
C GLY A 26 -35.99 35.37 76.32
N THR A 27 -36.20 36.22 75.30
CA THR A 27 -37.16 37.35 75.24
C THR A 27 -37.18 37.91 73.80
N PRO A 28 -38.20 38.71 73.38
CA PRO A 28 -38.65 38.77 71.99
C PRO A 28 -37.97 39.87 71.16
N GLY A 29 -37.28 39.47 70.10
CA GLY A 29 -36.64 40.37 69.13
C GLY A 29 -36.05 39.61 67.95
N LYS A 30 -36.73 38.57 67.46
CA LYS A 30 -36.14 37.54 66.58
C LYS A 30 -36.11 37.89 65.08
N ARG A 31 -36.70 39.00 64.64
CA ARG A 31 -36.70 39.37 63.20
C ARG A 31 -35.62 40.37 62.81
N THR A 32 -35.28 41.33 63.68
CA THR A 32 -34.31 42.39 63.36
C THR A 32 -32.85 41.92 63.54
N LEU A 33 -32.58 41.07 64.54
CA LEU A 33 -31.23 40.54 64.79
C LEU A 33 -30.80 39.50 63.74
N GLY A 34 -31.74 38.69 63.23
CA GLY A 34 -31.48 37.70 62.18
C GLY A 34 -31.17 38.33 60.81
N ILE A 35 -31.76 39.49 60.51
CA ILE A 35 -31.48 40.25 59.29
C ILE A 35 -30.08 40.89 59.37
N ILE A 36 -29.74 41.51 60.51
CA ILE A 36 -28.41 42.13 60.69
C ILE A 36 -27.29 41.07 60.67
N LEU A 37 -27.50 39.92 61.34
CA LEU A 37 -26.56 38.80 61.31
C LEU A 37 -26.42 38.17 59.91
N GLY A 38 -27.52 38.09 59.15
CA GLY A 38 -27.52 37.65 57.76
C GLY A 38 -26.74 38.58 56.84
N PHE A 39 -26.90 39.90 56.98
CA PHE A 39 -26.13 40.88 56.19
C PHE A 39 -24.64 40.90 56.57
N THR A 40 -24.29 40.77 57.85
CA THR A 40 -22.87 40.66 58.25
C THR A 40 -22.21 39.35 57.80
N ALA A 41 -22.96 38.24 57.79
CA ALA A 41 -22.46 36.96 57.29
C ALA A 41 -22.29 36.98 55.76
N VAL A 42 -23.23 37.56 55.01
CA VAL A 42 -23.13 37.75 53.56
C VAL A 42 -22.01 38.72 53.21
N ALA A 43 -21.80 39.80 53.99
CA ALA A 43 -20.68 40.73 53.81
C ALA A 43 -19.33 40.07 54.11
N CYS A 44 -19.22 39.29 55.18
CA CYS A 44 -17.99 38.52 55.47
C CYS A 44 -17.75 37.41 54.44
N PHE A 45 -18.80 36.79 53.88
CA PHE A 45 -18.66 35.76 52.85
C PHE A 45 -18.31 36.36 51.49
N THR A 46 -18.80 37.57 51.17
CA THR A 46 -18.39 38.30 49.96
C THR A 46 -16.98 38.87 50.09
N LEU A 47 -16.58 39.42 51.24
CA LEU A 47 -15.20 39.82 51.51
C LEU A 47 -14.24 38.62 51.56
N ALA A 48 -14.66 37.49 52.11
CA ALA A 48 -13.89 36.25 52.08
C ALA A 48 -13.82 35.66 50.67
N LYS A 49 -14.86 35.82 49.84
CA LYS A 49 -14.86 35.38 48.44
C LYS A 49 -14.02 36.29 47.55
N THR A 50 -14.06 37.61 47.72
CA THR A 50 -13.14 38.52 47.01
C THR A 50 -11.70 38.34 47.46
N ASN A 51 -11.44 38.12 48.76
CA ASN A 51 -10.09 37.80 49.22
C ASN A 51 -9.65 36.39 48.79
N TYR A 52 -10.57 35.42 48.69
CA TYR A 52 -10.27 34.08 48.16
C TYR A 52 -10.02 34.13 46.66
N ASP A 53 -10.78 34.91 45.90
CA ASP A 53 -10.62 35.09 44.45
C ASP A 53 -9.38 35.96 44.13
N GLU A 54 -9.03 36.97 44.94
CA GLU A 54 -7.76 37.69 44.87
C GLU A 54 -6.58 36.82 45.31
N CYS A 55 -6.72 36.02 46.37
CA CYS A 55 -5.70 35.05 46.77
C CYS A 55 -5.56 33.91 45.76
N HIS A 56 -6.62 33.48 45.08
CA HIS A 56 -6.56 32.50 43.98
C HIS A 56 -5.98 33.13 42.72
N ALA A 57 -6.22 34.41 42.43
CA ALA A 57 -5.55 35.13 41.35
C ALA A 57 -4.06 35.35 41.66
N LEU A 58 -3.70 35.59 42.92
CA LEU A 58 -2.32 35.71 43.39
C LEU A 58 -1.62 34.35 43.59
N SER A 59 -2.35 33.26 43.86
CA SER A 59 -1.80 31.90 44.00
C SER A 59 -1.84 31.09 42.70
N ALA A 60 -2.68 31.46 41.73
CA ALA A 60 -2.62 30.95 40.36
C ALA A 60 -1.56 31.68 39.51
N SER A 61 -1.02 32.80 40.01
CA SER A 61 0.12 33.52 39.45
C SER A 61 1.37 33.35 40.32
N SER A 62 1.71 32.09 40.63
CA SER A 62 3.10 31.70 40.90
C SER A 62 3.68 30.98 39.69
N ALA A 63 3.24 31.33 38.48
CA ALA A 63 4.08 31.14 37.31
C ALA A 63 5.35 31.94 37.61
N SER A 64 6.46 31.25 37.87
CA SER A 64 7.78 31.87 37.81
C SER A 64 7.78 32.73 36.56
N LEU A 65 8.10 34.03 36.69
CA LEU A 65 8.31 34.88 35.52
C LEU A 65 9.14 34.07 34.52
N PRO A 66 8.71 33.95 33.26
CA PRO A 66 9.44 33.14 32.29
C PRO A 66 10.89 33.63 32.30
N ILE A 67 11.81 32.68 32.48
CA ILE A 67 13.26 32.94 32.57
C ILE A 67 13.61 33.92 31.44
N PRO A 68 14.30 35.06 31.70
CA PRO A 68 14.51 36.09 30.69
C PRO A 68 14.92 35.51 29.32
N GLU A 69 14.35 36.02 28.23
CA GLU A 69 14.52 35.46 26.86
C GLU A 69 15.97 35.11 26.52
N GLU A 70 16.90 36.01 26.84
CA GLU A 70 18.35 35.84 26.58
C GLU A 70 18.98 34.73 27.43
N GLU A 71 18.48 34.51 28.65
CA GLU A 71 18.94 33.42 29.52
C GLU A 71 18.42 32.07 29.00
N MET A 72 17.14 31.98 28.62
CA MET A 72 16.57 30.77 28.01
C MET A 72 17.25 30.43 26.68
N LEU A 73 17.53 31.44 25.85
CA LEU A 73 18.27 31.28 24.60
C LEU A 73 19.71 30.80 24.86
N SER A 74 20.38 31.31 25.90
CA SER A 74 21.72 30.86 26.31
C SER A 74 21.72 29.40 26.74
N GLN A 75 20.71 28.97 27.50
CA GLN A 75 20.56 27.58 27.93
C GLN A 75 20.29 26.66 26.74
N LEU A 76 19.36 27.03 25.86
CA LEU A 76 19.03 26.29 24.63
C LEU A 76 20.28 26.10 23.75
N LYS A 77 21.07 27.16 23.53
CA LYS A 77 22.26 27.07 22.68
C LYS A 77 23.36 26.16 23.25
N LYS A 78 23.40 25.94 24.57
CA LYS A 78 24.36 25.03 25.21
C LYS A 78 23.98 23.56 25.03
N ALA A 79 22.70 23.25 25.11
CA ALA A 79 22.18 21.88 25.04
C ALA A 79 20.82 21.86 24.31
N PRO A 80 20.83 21.99 22.98
CA PRO A 80 19.57 22.11 22.24
C PRO A 80 18.86 20.76 22.18
N THR A 81 17.57 20.78 22.55
CA THR A 81 16.63 19.66 22.42
C THR A 81 15.36 20.14 21.74
N ILE A 82 14.59 19.21 21.15
CA ILE A 82 13.31 19.54 20.51
C ILE A 82 12.39 20.24 21.51
N GLU A 83 12.35 19.72 22.73
CA GLU A 83 11.52 20.22 23.83
C GLU A 83 11.93 21.65 24.21
N THR A 84 13.23 21.92 24.39
CA THR A 84 13.70 23.29 24.68
C THR A 84 13.44 24.28 23.54
N CYS A 85 13.50 23.83 22.28
CA CYS A 85 13.14 24.66 21.14
C CYS A 85 11.65 24.99 21.14
N GLN A 86 10.79 24.00 21.39
CA GLN A 86 9.34 24.18 21.49
C GLN A 86 8.99 25.13 22.63
N ASP A 87 9.57 24.95 23.82
CA ASP A 87 9.35 25.80 24.98
C ASP A 87 9.70 27.27 24.66
N PHE A 88 10.85 27.51 24.00
CA PHE A 88 11.24 28.86 23.60
C PHE A 88 10.25 29.46 22.59
N ILE A 89 9.88 28.72 21.55
CA ILE A 89 8.96 29.17 20.50
C ILE A 89 7.57 29.49 21.08
N ASN A 90 7.10 28.68 22.04
CA ASN A 90 5.80 28.85 22.69
C ASN A 90 5.80 30.01 23.70
N THR A 91 6.91 30.21 24.42
CA THR A 91 7.05 31.27 25.41
C THR A 91 7.27 32.64 24.76
N TYR A 92 8.02 32.68 23.64
CA TYR A 92 8.41 33.91 22.94
C TYR A 92 8.05 33.88 21.43
N PRO A 93 6.75 33.89 21.07
CA PRO A 93 6.30 33.73 19.68
C PRO A 93 6.74 34.87 18.74
N GLU A 94 6.95 36.07 19.27
CA GLU A 94 7.38 37.26 18.51
C GLU A 94 8.89 37.54 18.65
N SER A 95 9.67 36.60 19.20
CA SER A 95 11.11 36.77 19.37
C SER A 95 11.81 36.98 18.03
N ARG A 96 12.76 37.93 17.99
CA ARG A 96 13.70 38.10 16.87
C ARG A 96 14.55 36.85 16.61
N HIS A 97 14.73 36.00 17.62
CA HIS A 97 15.51 34.76 17.56
C HIS A 97 14.68 33.55 17.11
N ARG A 98 13.37 33.71 16.91
CA ARG A 98 12.47 32.59 16.54
C ARG A 98 12.95 31.82 15.32
N LYS A 99 13.42 32.52 14.28
CA LYS A 99 13.92 31.87 13.06
C LYS A 99 15.15 31.02 13.34
N ASP A 100 16.08 31.51 14.16
CA ASP A 100 17.29 30.77 14.52
C ASP A 100 16.96 29.50 15.32
N VAL A 101 16.02 29.62 16.26
CA VAL A 101 15.55 28.47 17.06
C VAL A 101 14.81 27.45 16.20
N LEU A 102 14.01 27.90 15.24
CA LEU A 102 13.36 27.01 14.27
C LEU A 102 14.38 26.26 13.39
N ASN A 103 15.48 26.89 12.99
CA ASN A 103 16.54 26.21 12.23
C ASN A 103 17.25 25.13 13.08
N ILE A 104 17.45 25.39 14.38
CA ILE A 104 18.00 24.40 15.32
C ILE A 104 17.02 23.24 15.45
N TYR A 105 15.73 23.51 15.66
CA TYR A 105 14.69 22.49 15.73
C TYR A 105 14.67 21.66 14.42
N GLU A 106 14.61 22.27 13.25
CA GLU A 106 14.63 21.54 11.97
C GLU A 106 15.79 20.53 11.90
N SER A 107 16.98 20.95 12.34
CA SER A 107 18.17 20.09 12.34
C SER A 107 18.04 18.92 13.32
N LEU A 108 17.58 19.18 14.55
CA LEU A 108 17.32 18.14 15.55
C LEU A 108 16.23 17.15 15.11
N ALA A 109 15.14 17.67 14.54
CA ALA A 109 14.04 16.86 14.03
C ALA A 109 14.53 15.95 12.90
N ALA A 110 15.33 16.49 11.98
CA ALA A 110 15.92 15.73 10.89
C ALA A 110 16.86 14.61 11.38
N GLU A 111 17.66 14.85 12.42
CA GLU A 111 18.55 13.85 13.00
C GLU A 111 17.77 12.76 13.74
N ARG A 112 16.67 13.11 14.41
CA ARG A 112 15.87 12.17 15.21
C ARG A 112 15.13 11.15 14.34
N SER A 113 14.30 11.61 13.40
CA SER A 113 13.63 10.72 12.44
C SER A 113 12.94 11.50 11.31
N LEU A 114 12.59 10.81 10.23
CA LEU A 114 11.78 11.40 9.16
C LEU A 114 10.37 11.79 9.65
N LYS A 115 9.82 11.04 10.62
CA LYS A 115 8.53 11.33 11.25
C LYS A 115 8.55 12.66 12.01
N GLU A 116 9.58 12.86 12.82
CA GLU A 116 9.77 14.11 13.59
C GLU A 116 9.98 15.30 12.66
N LEU A 117 10.78 15.13 11.60
CA LEU A 117 10.94 16.16 10.57
C LEU A 117 9.62 16.47 9.87
N ASN A 118 8.80 15.47 9.53
CA ASN A 118 7.49 15.70 8.92
C ASN A 118 6.56 16.47 9.86
N MET A 119 6.52 16.11 11.15
CA MET A 119 5.72 16.84 12.15
C MET A 119 6.15 18.31 12.27
N PHE A 120 7.47 18.59 12.27
CA PHE A 120 7.99 19.95 12.26
C PHE A 120 7.53 20.73 11.01
N VAL A 121 7.64 20.12 9.83
CA VAL A 121 7.26 20.73 8.55
C VAL A 121 5.76 21.01 8.50
N GLU A 122 4.92 20.09 8.97
CA GLU A 122 3.46 20.28 9.05
C GLU A 122 3.07 21.38 10.04
N THR A 123 3.80 21.52 11.15
CA THR A 123 3.49 22.49 12.21
C THR A 123 3.92 23.91 11.84
N TYR A 124 5.11 24.07 11.27
CA TYR A 124 5.71 25.39 11.05
C TYR A 124 5.77 25.80 9.57
N HIS A 125 5.40 24.90 8.66
CA HIS A 125 5.37 25.11 7.21
C HIS A 125 6.73 25.56 6.60
N ILE A 126 7.83 25.14 7.22
CA ILE A 126 9.22 25.35 6.78
C ILE A 126 9.98 24.02 6.81
N GLY A 127 11.16 23.95 6.18
CA GLY A 127 11.98 22.72 6.15
C GLY A 127 11.59 21.70 5.06
N TRP A 128 10.67 22.06 4.16
CA TRP A 128 10.22 21.22 3.04
C TRP A 128 11.38 20.68 2.18
N THR A 129 12.38 21.51 1.92
CA THR A 129 13.55 21.14 1.11
C THR A 129 14.36 20.01 1.75
N ARG A 130 14.53 20.03 3.08
CA ARG A 130 15.23 18.98 3.81
C ARG A 130 14.42 17.69 3.86
N LEU A 131 13.11 17.79 4.11
CA LEU A 131 12.20 16.65 4.08
C LEU A 131 12.22 15.97 2.71
N GLN A 132 12.07 16.76 1.64
CA GLN A 132 12.12 16.28 0.27
C GLN A 132 13.45 15.60 -0.02
N SER A 133 14.59 16.21 0.32
CA SER A 133 15.91 15.61 0.07
C SER A 133 16.08 14.25 0.75
N LYS A 134 15.54 14.06 1.96
CA LYS A 134 15.55 12.75 2.63
C LYS A 134 14.65 11.73 1.94
N CYS A 135 13.45 12.13 1.53
CA CYS A 135 12.55 11.27 0.75
C CYS A 135 13.17 10.86 -0.59
N ASP A 136 13.75 11.80 -1.32
CA ASP A 136 14.42 11.56 -2.61
C ASP A 136 15.61 10.59 -2.44
N SER A 137 16.37 10.71 -1.35
CA SER A 137 17.46 9.78 -1.03
C SER A 137 16.94 8.36 -0.76
N LEU A 138 15.88 8.22 0.04
CA LEU A 138 15.25 6.91 0.30
C LEU A 138 14.67 6.31 -0.98
N TYR A 139 14.06 7.13 -1.83
CA TYR A 139 13.54 6.70 -3.13
C TYR A 139 14.68 6.19 -4.02
N SER A 140 15.80 6.93 -4.10
CA SER A 140 16.96 6.53 -4.88
C SER A 140 17.56 5.20 -4.42
N ILE A 141 17.59 4.94 -3.11
CA ILE A 141 18.01 3.65 -2.55
C ILE A 141 17.05 2.55 -3.00
N ALA A 142 15.75 2.74 -2.83
CA ALA A 142 14.74 1.77 -3.24
C ALA A 142 14.76 1.49 -4.75
N ALA A 143 14.96 2.52 -5.57
CA ALA A 143 15.11 2.41 -7.01
C ALA A 143 16.39 1.69 -7.46
N LYS A 144 17.49 1.87 -6.72
CA LYS A 144 18.76 1.20 -7.00
C LYS A 144 18.72 -0.29 -6.65
N GLU A 145 18.15 -0.63 -5.50
CA GLU A 145 18.02 -2.03 -5.05
C GLU A 145 16.93 -2.77 -5.82
N ASN A 146 15.81 -2.08 -6.08
CA ASN A 146 14.66 -2.53 -6.86
C ASN A 146 14.11 -3.91 -6.46
N THR A 147 13.94 -4.13 -5.16
CA THR A 147 13.35 -5.34 -4.58
C THR A 147 12.04 -5.03 -3.86
N VAL A 148 11.20 -6.04 -3.63
CA VAL A 148 9.98 -5.87 -2.82
C VAL A 148 10.32 -5.30 -1.44
N ASP A 149 11.36 -5.81 -0.78
CA ASP A 149 11.79 -5.36 0.55
C ASP A 149 12.26 -3.90 0.56
N SER A 150 13.02 -3.47 -0.46
CA SER A 150 13.53 -2.09 -0.53
C SER A 150 12.41 -1.07 -0.76
N TRP A 151 11.44 -1.40 -1.63
CA TRP A 151 10.26 -0.56 -1.85
C TRP A 151 9.29 -0.56 -0.67
N GLN A 152 9.13 -1.70 0.01
CA GLN A 152 8.31 -1.79 1.23
C GLN A 152 8.92 -0.93 2.35
N LYS A 153 10.23 -1.00 2.56
CA LYS A 153 10.95 -0.16 3.52
C LYS A 153 10.78 1.33 3.22
N TYR A 154 10.87 1.74 1.95
CA TYR A 154 10.57 3.11 1.54
C TYR A 154 9.13 3.50 1.91
N TYR A 155 8.16 2.69 1.49
CA TYR A 155 6.73 2.92 1.71
C TYR A 155 6.36 3.08 3.19
N ASP A 156 6.98 2.29 4.06
CA ASP A 156 6.73 2.32 5.51
C ASP A 156 7.38 3.52 6.20
N THR A 157 8.46 4.05 5.63
CA THR A 157 9.27 5.12 6.23
C THR A 157 8.77 6.52 5.86
N VAL A 158 8.34 6.74 4.61
CA VAL A 158 8.03 8.08 4.11
C VAL A 158 6.61 8.57 4.47
N PRO A 159 6.39 9.90 4.56
CA PRO A 159 5.04 10.46 4.73
C PRO A 159 4.11 10.08 3.58
N SER A 160 2.79 10.12 3.81
CA SER A 160 1.76 9.69 2.86
C SER A 160 1.90 10.34 1.47
N GLY A 161 2.24 11.64 1.42
CA GLY A 161 2.45 12.37 0.17
C GLY A 161 3.59 11.87 -0.72
N TYR A 162 4.50 11.05 -0.18
CA TYR A 162 5.67 10.52 -0.90
C TYR A 162 5.51 9.05 -1.31
N LYS A 163 4.36 8.42 -1.06
CA LYS A 163 4.16 6.97 -1.29
C LYS A 163 3.73 6.59 -2.72
N ALA A 164 3.52 7.57 -3.60
CA ALA A 164 2.60 7.45 -4.74
C ALA A 164 2.84 6.25 -5.67
N ASP A 165 4.07 6.01 -6.11
CA ASP A 165 4.41 4.94 -7.05
C ASP A 165 5.05 3.71 -6.37
N ALA A 166 5.41 3.82 -5.09
CA ALA A 166 6.03 2.72 -4.36
C ALA A 166 5.12 1.49 -4.27
N GLN A 167 3.81 1.69 -4.09
CA GLN A 167 2.86 0.58 -4.07
C GLN A 167 2.76 -0.12 -5.43
N GLU A 168 2.69 0.64 -6.52
CA GLU A 168 2.69 0.09 -7.88
C GLU A 168 3.95 -0.74 -8.13
N LYS A 169 5.13 -0.23 -7.74
CA LYS A 169 6.40 -0.97 -7.87
C LYS A 169 6.45 -2.24 -7.03
N ILE A 170 5.90 -2.23 -5.82
CA ILE A 170 5.76 -3.42 -4.98
C ILE A 170 4.87 -4.45 -5.69
N GLU A 171 3.74 -4.03 -6.24
CA GLU A 171 2.81 -4.90 -6.96
C GLU A 171 3.44 -5.47 -8.24
N GLU A 172 4.12 -4.63 -9.04
CA GLU A 172 4.89 -5.06 -10.21
C GLU A 172 5.97 -6.09 -9.86
N LEU A 173 6.76 -5.85 -8.83
CA LEU A 173 7.83 -6.78 -8.41
C LEU A 173 7.27 -8.09 -7.86
N LYS A 174 6.19 -8.05 -7.08
CA LYS A 174 5.45 -9.25 -6.66
C LYS A 174 4.87 -10.00 -7.86
N HIS A 175 4.51 -9.31 -8.94
CA HIS A 175 4.10 -9.94 -10.19
C HIS A 175 5.25 -10.69 -10.89
N TYR A 176 6.51 -10.28 -10.73
CA TYR A 176 7.67 -11.00 -11.25
C TYR A 176 8.01 -12.26 -10.44
N GLU A 177 7.74 -12.26 -9.13
CA GLU A 177 7.96 -13.41 -8.23
C GLU A 177 6.84 -14.47 -8.28
N GLY A 178 5.79 -14.28 -9.10
CA GLY A 178 4.55 -15.05 -9.10
C GLY A 178 4.65 -16.52 -9.53
N TRP A 179 5.28 -17.36 -8.73
CA TRP A 179 5.42 -18.82 -8.91
C TRP A 179 5.11 -19.63 -7.64
N GLU A 180 4.89 -18.96 -6.50
CA GLU A 180 4.77 -19.55 -5.17
C GLU A 180 3.58 -20.49 -4.99
N THR A 181 2.46 -20.17 -5.64
CA THR A 181 1.24 -21.00 -5.60
C THR A 181 0.73 -21.26 -7.01
N GLU A 182 0.06 -22.40 -7.20
CA GLU A 182 -0.41 -22.86 -8.50
C GLU A 182 -1.31 -21.83 -9.23
N PRO A 183 -2.28 -21.16 -8.58
CA PRO A 183 -3.10 -20.15 -9.26
C PRO A 183 -2.30 -18.91 -9.68
N ILE A 184 -1.31 -18.49 -8.89
CA ILE A 184 -0.45 -17.34 -9.19
C ILE A 184 0.51 -17.70 -10.34
N ALA A 185 1.14 -18.87 -10.24
CA ALA A 185 2.01 -19.43 -11.28
C ALA A 185 1.28 -19.56 -12.62
N TRP A 186 0.03 -20.04 -12.60
CA TRP A 186 -0.78 -20.13 -13.81
C TRP A 186 -1.04 -18.76 -14.45
N ARG A 187 -1.49 -17.78 -13.65
CA ARG A 187 -1.70 -16.41 -14.14
C ARG A 187 -0.43 -15.81 -14.74
N ASN A 188 0.71 -16.06 -14.10
CA ASN A 188 2.00 -15.59 -14.57
C ASN A 188 2.42 -16.27 -15.87
N ALA A 189 2.23 -17.59 -16.00
CA ALA A 189 2.52 -18.35 -17.21
C ALA A 189 1.67 -17.89 -18.41
N VAL A 190 0.38 -17.63 -18.21
CA VAL A 190 -0.51 -17.11 -19.26
C VAL A 190 -0.05 -15.73 -19.74
N ARG A 191 0.34 -14.85 -18.80
CA ARG A 191 0.79 -13.48 -19.10
C ARG A 191 2.14 -13.44 -19.80
N THR A 192 3.10 -14.25 -19.34
CA THR A 192 4.49 -14.21 -19.82
C THR A 192 4.76 -15.19 -20.96
N GLY A 193 3.87 -16.14 -21.20
CA GLY A 193 4.10 -17.26 -22.12
C GLY A 193 5.04 -18.33 -21.57
N ASN A 194 5.50 -18.23 -20.31
CA ASN A 194 6.44 -19.18 -19.70
C ASN A 194 5.72 -20.42 -19.12
N TYR A 195 5.12 -21.20 -20.01
CA TYR A 195 4.41 -22.42 -19.63
C TYR A 195 5.34 -23.55 -19.18
N GLU A 196 6.61 -23.56 -19.61
CA GLU A 196 7.58 -24.58 -19.20
C GLU A 196 7.83 -24.51 -17.69
N LYS A 197 8.11 -23.30 -17.17
CA LYS A 197 8.30 -23.12 -15.72
C LYS A 197 7.06 -23.50 -14.90
N TYR A 198 5.84 -23.27 -15.43
CA TYR A 198 4.62 -23.75 -14.77
C TYR A 198 4.56 -25.28 -14.72
N LEU A 199 4.89 -25.95 -15.82
CA LEU A 199 4.89 -27.41 -15.92
C LEU A 199 5.95 -28.05 -15.01
N ASP A 200 7.10 -27.39 -14.85
CA ASP A 200 8.18 -27.85 -13.95
C ASP A 200 7.77 -27.77 -12.47
N LEU A 201 7.17 -26.65 -12.06
CA LEU A 201 6.77 -26.40 -10.68
C LEU A 201 5.46 -27.12 -10.30
N TYR A 202 4.55 -27.27 -11.25
CA TYR A 202 3.22 -27.87 -11.05
C TYR A 202 2.95 -28.97 -12.09
N PRO A 203 3.73 -30.07 -12.09
CA PRO A 203 3.63 -31.12 -13.11
C PRO A 203 2.29 -31.86 -13.13
N ASN A 204 1.55 -31.80 -12.03
CA ASN A 204 0.19 -32.33 -11.87
C ASN A 204 -0.85 -31.23 -11.60
N GLY A 205 -0.52 -29.97 -11.88
CA GLY A 205 -1.39 -28.82 -11.65
C GLY A 205 -2.69 -28.86 -12.46
N ARG A 206 -3.68 -28.08 -12.05
CA ARG A 206 -5.00 -28.05 -12.68
C ARG A 206 -4.91 -27.63 -14.14
N HIS A 207 -3.98 -26.74 -14.47
CA HIS A 207 -3.80 -26.19 -15.81
C HIS A 207 -2.75 -26.93 -16.66
N ARG A 208 -2.22 -28.07 -16.19
CA ARG A 208 -1.16 -28.84 -16.87
C ARG A 208 -1.42 -29.06 -18.37
N ASN A 209 -2.60 -29.57 -18.73
CA ASN A 209 -2.91 -29.89 -20.13
C ASN A 209 -3.03 -28.64 -21.00
N GLU A 210 -3.54 -27.54 -20.42
CA GLU A 210 -3.64 -26.25 -21.08
C GLU A 210 -2.24 -25.66 -21.30
N ALA A 211 -1.42 -25.60 -20.24
CA ALA A 211 -0.03 -25.15 -20.29
C ALA A 211 0.77 -25.93 -21.33
N LYS A 212 0.65 -27.26 -21.36
CA LYS A 212 1.31 -28.10 -22.36
C LYS A 212 0.90 -27.74 -23.78
N THR A 213 -0.40 -27.55 -24.02
CA THR A 213 -0.89 -27.18 -25.36
C THR A 213 -0.38 -25.80 -25.77
N ARG A 214 -0.41 -24.81 -24.88
CA ARG A 214 0.07 -23.45 -25.16
C ARG A 214 1.57 -23.41 -25.40
N ARG A 215 2.35 -24.18 -24.64
CA ARG A 215 3.79 -24.37 -24.84
C ARG A 215 4.08 -25.00 -26.20
N ASP A 216 3.47 -26.16 -26.49
CA ASP A 216 3.69 -26.90 -27.74
C ASP A 216 3.34 -26.01 -28.95
N VAL A 217 2.31 -25.16 -28.83
CA VAL A 217 1.97 -24.17 -29.86
C VAL A 217 3.03 -23.07 -29.95
N ASN A 218 3.42 -22.43 -28.84
CA ASN A 218 4.42 -21.37 -28.85
C ASN A 218 5.76 -21.83 -29.44
N GLU A 219 6.19 -23.04 -29.09
CA GLU A 219 7.42 -23.65 -29.60
C GLU A 219 7.40 -23.78 -31.12
N ALA A 220 6.30 -24.29 -31.69
CA ALA A 220 6.15 -24.47 -33.14
C ALA A 220 6.33 -23.16 -33.93
N PHE A 221 5.90 -22.02 -33.38
CA PHE A 221 6.08 -20.69 -33.99
C PHE A 221 7.51 -20.14 -33.87
N THR A 222 8.33 -20.72 -32.98
CA THR A 222 9.74 -20.33 -32.79
C THR A 222 10.72 -21.26 -33.51
N THR A 223 10.28 -22.46 -33.87
CA THR A 223 11.06 -23.44 -34.63
C THR A 223 10.77 -23.34 -36.13
N THR A 224 11.47 -24.12 -36.96
CA THR A 224 11.12 -24.27 -38.38
C THR A 224 9.67 -24.76 -38.53
N HIS A 225 8.89 -24.06 -39.34
CA HIS A 225 7.49 -24.37 -39.64
C HIS A 225 7.15 -23.98 -41.07
N PHE A 226 6.00 -24.46 -41.55
CA PHE A 226 5.35 -24.00 -42.77
C PHE A 226 4.13 -23.15 -42.42
N ASP A 227 3.75 -22.21 -43.29
CA ASP A 227 2.51 -21.44 -43.09
C ASP A 227 1.30 -22.20 -43.63
N LEU A 228 0.19 -22.18 -42.88
CA LEU A 228 -1.12 -22.51 -43.44
C LEU A 228 -1.71 -21.26 -44.10
N ASP A 229 -2.46 -21.49 -45.18
CA ASP A 229 -3.32 -20.47 -45.73
C ASP A 229 -4.38 -20.04 -44.71
N LYS A 230 -4.78 -18.77 -44.79
CA LYS A 230 -5.87 -18.22 -43.98
C LYS A 230 -7.16 -19.00 -44.22
N TRP A 231 -7.87 -19.33 -43.15
CA TRP A 231 -9.12 -20.06 -43.25
C TRP A 231 -10.27 -19.10 -43.55
N LEU A 232 -11.02 -19.39 -44.60
CA LEU A 232 -12.12 -18.54 -45.06
C LEU A 232 -13.37 -18.78 -44.21
N LYS A 233 -14.00 -17.69 -43.79
CA LYS A 233 -15.29 -17.70 -43.11
C LYS A 233 -16.38 -18.03 -44.14
N SER A 234 -17.20 -19.04 -43.89
CA SER A 234 -18.36 -19.33 -44.73
C SER A 234 -19.57 -18.53 -44.30
N ASP A 235 -19.81 -18.45 -42.99
CA ASP A 235 -21.00 -17.85 -42.39
C ASP A 235 -20.69 -17.26 -41.02
N ASP A 236 -21.59 -16.41 -40.54
CA ASP A 236 -21.62 -15.98 -39.16
C ASP A 236 -22.07 -17.10 -38.22
N ASN A 237 -21.72 -16.98 -36.94
CA ASN A 237 -22.25 -17.82 -35.89
C ASN A 237 -22.66 -16.90 -34.73
N ASP A 238 -23.96 -16.81 -34.44
CA ASP A 238 -24.54 -15.83 -33.49
C ASP A 238 -24.18 -16.08 -32.00
N GLY A 239 -23.21 -16.96 -31.73
CA GLY A 239 -22.78 -17.34 -30.39
C GLY A 239 -21.39 -16.83 -30.02
N ILE A 240 -21.01 -17.05 -28.76
CA ILE A 240 -19.65 -16.76 -28.23
C ILE A 240 -18.57 -17.71 -28.74
N ASN A 241 -18.92 -18.64 -29.64
CA ASN A 241 -18.03 -19.68 -30.15
C ASN A 241 -18.07 -19.75 -31.67
N SER A 242 -16.93 -20.11 -32.26
CA SER A 242 -16.77 -20.38 -33.68
C SER A 242 -16.80 -21.88 -33.94
N LYS A 243 -17.33 -22.28 -35.10
CA LYS A 243 -17.42 -23.67 -35.54
C LYS A 243 -16.38 -23.90 -36.64
N ILE A 244 -15.45 -24.82 -36.39
CA ILE A 244 -14.38 -25.16 -37.33
C ILE A 244 -14.66 -26.56 -37.87
N ILE A 245 -14.77 -26.68 -39.20
CA ILE A 245 -15.01 -27.95 -39.89
C ILE A 245 -13.74 -28.29 -40.66
N ILE A 246 -12.97 -29.24 -40.15
CA ILE A 246 -11.64 -29.56 -40.66
C ILE A 246 -11.70 -30.88 -41.40
N THR A 247 -11.33 -30.88 -42.68
CA THR A 247 -11.18 -32.08 -43.50
C THR A 247 -9.71 -32.39 -43.70
N ASN A 248 -9.26 -33.52 -43.19
CA ASN A 248 -7.91 -34.02 -43.42
C ASN A 248 -7.84 -34.77 -44.75
N ARG A 249 -7.09 -34.26 -45.73
CA ARG A 249 -6.83 -34.93 -47.02
C ARG A 249 -5.41 -35.51 -47.10
N ALA A 250 -4.67 -35.52 -46.00
CA ALA A 250 -3.40 -36.23 -45.91
C ALA A 250 -3.63 -37.74 -45.79
N GLU A 251 -2.61 -38.51 -46.16
CA GLU A 251 -2.59 -39.98 -46.09
C GLU A 251 -2.45 -40.53 -44.66
N CYS A 252 -2.18 -39.66 -43.68
CA CYS A 252 -2.04 -40.01 -42.28
C CYS A 252 -2.96 -39.17 -41.38
N GLY A 253 -3.08 -39.57 -40.12
CA GLY A 253 -3.76 -38.77 -39.11
C GLY A 253 -3.04 -37.44 -38.88
N ILE A 254 -3.79 -36.40 -38.55
CA ILE A 254 -3.24 -35.09 -38.19
C ILE A 254 -3.79 -34.66 -36.83
N THR A 255 -2.99 -33.87 -36.13
CA THR A 255 -3.34 -33.20 -34.90
C THR A 255 -3.37 -31.69 -35.15
N VAL A 256 -4.49 -31.04 -34.84
CA VAL A 256 -4.62 -29.58 -34.86
C VAL A 256 -4.75 -29.06 -33.42
N LYS A 257 -3.86 -28.14 -33.04
CA LYS A 257 -3.80 -27.48 -31.73
C LYS A 257 -4.19 -26.01 -31.91
N PHE A 258 -5.10 -25.56 -31.06
CA PHE A 258 -5.55 -24.17 -30.96
C PHE A 258 -5.04 -23.59 -29.64
N SER A 259 -4.43 -22.42 -29.67
CA SER A 259 -4.01 -21.64 -28.50
C SER A 259 -4.48 -20.19 -28.63
N GLY A 260 -5.39 -19.77 -27.75
CA GLY A 260 -5.99 -18.43 -27.75
C GLY A 260 -6.84 -18.20 -26.50
N PRO A 261 -8.04 -17.58 -26.61
CA PRO A 261 -9.04 -17.48 -25.53
C PRO A 261 -9.41 -18.81 -24.86
N SER A 262 -9.21 -19.91 -25.56
CA SER A 262 -9.24 -21.27 -25.03
C SER A 262 -8.16 -22.11 -25.71
N THR A 263 -7.85 -23.29 -25.18
CA THR A 263 -7.05 -24.28 -25.91
C THR A 263 -7.91 -25.43 -26.37
N LYS A 264 -7.63 -25.96 -27.57
CA LYS A 264 -8.27 -27.18 -28.06
C LYS A 264 -7.26 -28.02 -28.82
N LYS A 265 -7.31 -29.34 -28.64
CA LYS A 265 -6.55 -30.31 -29.44
C LYS A 265 -7.54 -31.21 -30.16
N VAL A 266 -7.40 -31.34 -31.47
CA VAL A 266 -8.28 -32.13 -32.34
C VAL A 266 -7.43 -33.12 -33.11
N LYS A 267 -7.70 -34.42 -32.97
CA LYS A 267 -7.08 -35.47 -33.77
C LYS A 267 -8.04 -35.86 -34.88
N ILE A 268 -7.54 -35.92 -36.12
CA ILE A 268 -8.34 -36.16 -37.31
C ILE A 268 -7.65 -37.28 -38.11
N PRO A 269 -8.23 -38.48 -38.20
CA PRO A 269 -7.66 -39.56 -39.00
C PRO A 269 -7.54 -39.18 -40.49
N ALA A 270 -6.77 -39.96 -41.24
CA ALA A 270 -6.62 -39.79 -42.69
C ALA A 270 -7.99 -39.80 -43.40
N ASN A 271 -8.18 -38.87 -44.34
CA ASN A 271 -9.40 -38.76 -45.16
C ASN A 271 -10.71 -38.59 -44.36
N GLN A 272 -10.63 -38.07 -43.13
CA GLN A 272 -11.79 -37.81 -42.28
C GLN A 272 -12.05 -36.32 -42.10
N THR A 273 -13.31 -35.99 -41.81
CA THR A 273 -13.74 -34.64 -41.43
C THR A 273 -14.15 -34.63 -39.97
N THR A 274 -13.74 -33.60 -39.22
CA THR A 274 -14.12 -33.40 -37.83
C THR A 274 -14.62 -31.97 -37.65
N THR A 275 -15.68 -31.82 -36.85
CA THR A 275 -16.18 -30.52 -36.42
C THR A 275 -15.76 -30.26 -34.98
N THR A 276 -15.23 -29.08 -34.70
CA THR A 276 -14.96 -28.62 -33.34
C THR A 276 -15.50 -27.21 -33.12
N THR A 277 -15.69 -26.87 -31.85
CA THR A 277 -16.11 -25.54 -31.42
C THR A 277 -15.03 -24.94 -30.51
N ILE A 278 -14.72 -23.67 -30.73
CA ILE A 278 -13.75 -22.88 -29.95
C ILE A 278 -14.35 -21.52 -29.59
N LYS A 279 -13.93 -20.87 -28.49
CA LYS A 279 -14.38 -19.51 -28.16
C LYS A 279 -13.97 -18.53 -29.25
N ASN A 280 -14.77 -17.50 -29.52
CA ASN A 280 -14.40 -16.45 -30.47
C ASN A 280 -13.14 -15.69 -30.01
N GLY A 281 -12.35 -15.20 -30.97
CA GLY A 281 -11.16 -14.40 -30.74
C GLY A 281 -9.94 -14.87 -31.53
N ALA A 282 -8.78 -14.31 -31.19
CA ALA A 282 -7.50 -14.58 -31.87
C ALA A 282 -6.84 -15.88 -31.39
N TYR A 283 -6.35 -16.69 -32.34
CA TYR A 283 -5.69 -17.95 -32.08
C TYR A 283 -4.39 -18.07 -32.85
N ARG A 284 -3.41 -18.70 -32.20
CA ARG A 284 -2.32 -19.44 -32.84
C ARG A 284 -2.77 -20.87 -33.07
N ILE A 285 -2.59 -21.36 -34.28
CA ILE A 285 -2.96 -22.70 -34.70
C ILE A 285 -1.69 -23.42 -35.14
N VAL A 286 -1.58 -24.68 -34.72
CA VAL A 286 -0.55 -25.60 -35.18
C VAL A 286 -1.22 -26.85 -35.70
N ALA A 287 -0.85 -27.28 -36.90
CA ALA A 287 -1.28 -28.53 -37.47
C ALA A 287 -0.06 -29.40 -37.78
N GLU A 288 -0.06 -30.63 -37.27
CA GLU A 288 1.06 -31.57 -37.38
C GLU A 288 0.54 -32.95 -37.82
N ALA A 289 1.32 -33.65 -38.65
CA ALA A 289 1.02 -35.05 -38.96
C ALA A 289 1.36 -35.94 -37.76
N ASP A 290 0.56 -36.99 -37.52
CA ASP A 290 0.78 -37.98 -36.47
C ASP A 290 1.89 -38.97 -36.90
N LYS A 291 3.08 -38.45 -37.18
CA LYS A 291 4.30 -39.16 -37.60
C LYS A 291 5.51 -38.60 -36.86
N GLU A 292 6.63 -39.32 -36.87
CA GLU A 292 7.88 -38.83 -36.30
C GLU A 292 8.56 -37.78 -37.20
N PHE A 293 9.27 -36.85 -36.58
CA PHE A 293 10.11 -35.84 -37.24
C PHE A 293 9.37 -34.93 -38.26
N VAL A 294 8.19 -34.43 -37.89
CA VAL A 294 7.35 -33.59 -38.75
C VAL A 294 7.59 -32.11 -38.49
N ILE A 295 7.81 -31.34 -39.57
CA ILE A 295 7.80 -29.88 -39.53
C ILE A 295 6.32 -29.42 -39.44
N PRO A 296 5.92 -28.69 -38.39
CA PRO A 296 4.53 -28.28 -38.21
C PRO A 296 4.10 -27.20 -39.20
N TYR A 297 2.79 -27.09 -39.41
CA TYR A 297 2.19 -25.98 -40.12
C TYR A 297 1.51 -25.01 -39.13
N THR A 298 1.68 -23.71 -39.31
CA THR A 298 1.23 -22.69 -38.35
C THR A 298 0.34 -21.62 -38.98
N LEU A 299 -0.55 -21.03 -38.19
CA LEU A 299 -1.41 -19.92 -38.59
C LEU A 299 -1.81 -19.06 -37.40
N GLU A 300 -1.75 -17.72 -37.55
CA GLU A 300 -2.40 -16.79 -36.63
C GLU A 300 -3.69 -16.24 -37.27
N GLN A 301 -4.83 -16.42 -36.61
CA GLN A 301 -6.12 -15.95 -37.13
C GLN A 301 -7.14 -15.70 -36.02
N SER A 302 -8.01 -14.71 -36.22
CA SER A 302 -9.22 -14.51 -35.42
C SER A 302 -10.42 -15.25 -35.99
N PHE A 303 -11.23 -15.84 -35.11
CA PHE A 303 -12.43 -16.60 -35.44
C PHE A 303 -13.68 -15.99 -34.78
N ASP A 304 -14.73 -15.81 -35.58
CA ASP A 304 -16.03 -15.26 -35.14
C ASP A 304 -17.22 -15.85 -35.92
N GLY A 305 -17.14 -17.11 -36.35
CA GLY A 305 -18.15 -17.73 -37.21
C GLY A 305 -17.87 -19.18 -37.60
N ILE A 306 -18.27 -19.56 -38.81
CA ILE A 306 -18.13 -20.91 -39.34
C ILE A 306 -16.99 -20.95 -40.37
N TYR A 307 -16.08 -21.90 -40.20
CA TYR A 307 -14.87 -22.02 -41.03
C TYR A 307 -14.69 -23.46 -41.51
N PRO A 308 -15.09 -23.77 -42.75
CA PRO A 308 -14.70 -25.00 -43.42
C PRO A 308 -13.27 -24.88 -43.94
N VAL A 309 -12.44 -25.87 -43.63
CA VAL A 309 -11.04 -25.93 -44.09
C VAL A 309 -10.69 -27.34 -44.56
N ILE A 310 -9.90 -27.40 -45.62
CA ILE A 310 -9.30 -28.63 -46.13
C ILE A 310 -7.79 -28.53 -45.92
N LEU A 311 -7.21 -29.48 -45.20
CA LEU A 311 -5.78 -29.50 -44.90
C LEU A 311 -5.07 -30.60 -45.69
N TYR A 312 -3.94 -30.23 -46.30
CA TYR A 312 -3.03 -31.10 -47.03
C TYR A 312 -1.65 -31.09 -46.37
N ILE A 313 -1.57 -31.67 -45.17
CA ILE A 313 -0.32 -31.68 -44.40
C ILE A 313 0.60 -32.76 -44.97
N LYS A 314 1.74 -32.33 -45.50
CA LYS A 314 2.82 -33.23 -45.92
C LYS A 314 3.73 -33.50 -44.74
N TRP A 315 4.27 -34.71 -44.64
CA TRP A 315 5.39 -35.00 -43.77
C TRP A 315 6.65 -35.11 -44.62
N ILE A 316 7.76 -34.52 -44.16
CA ILE A 316 9.07 -34.68 -44.78
C ILE A 316 9.88 -35.58 -43.85
N HIS A 317 10.42 -36.68 -44.37
CA HIS A 317 11.40 -37.47 -43.62
C HIS A 317 12.68 -36.63 -43.48
N THR A 318 12.93 -36.03 -42.32
CA THR A 318 14.27 -35.54 -42.02
C THR A 318 15.14 -36.75 -41.72
N THR A 319 15.75 -37.33 -42.76
CA THR A 319 16.76 -38.37 -42.59
C THR A 319 18.01 -37.75 -41.98
N THR A 320 18.09 -37.77 -40.65
CA THR A 320 19.37 -37.55 -39.98
C THR A 320 20.17 -38.84 -40.09
N TRP A 321 21.18 -38.83 -40.97
CA TRP A 321 22.17 -39.89 -41.08
C TRP A 321 22.94 -40.00 -39.75
N GLN A 322 22.54 -40.93 -38.87
CA GLN A 322 23.43 -41.37 -37.80
C GLN A 322 24.48 -42.31 -38.40
N HIS A 323 25.71 -41.82 -38.53
CA HIS A 323 26.88 -42.66 -38.77
C HIS A 323 27.03 -43.64 -37.60
N SER A 324 26.54 -44.86 -37.77
CA SER A 324 26.98 -46.02 -36.99
C SER A 324 28.45 -46.28 -37.36
N ARG A 325 29.39 -45.82 -36.53
CA ARG A 325 30.74 -46.41 -36.53
C ARG A 325 30.62 -47.80 -35.89
N THR A 326 30.66 -48.82 -36.72
CA THR A 326 31.23 -50.11 -36.29
C THR A 326 32.75 -49.94 -36.27
N HIS A 327 33.36 -50.15 -35.10
CA HIS A 327 34.77 -50.47 -35.01
C HIS A 327 34.88 -51.96 -34.66
N ASN A 328 35.73 -52.63 -35.44
CA ASN A 328 36.10 -54.04 -35.37
C ASN A 328 36.61 -54.47 -34.01
#